data_AF-A0A7X7Q0G8-F1
#
_entry.id   AF-A0A7X7Q0G8-F1
#
_cell.length_a   1.000
_cell.length_b   1.000
_cell.length_c   1.000
_cell.angle_alpha   90.00
_cell.angle_beta   90.00
_cell.angle_gamma   90.00
#
_symmetry.space_group_name_H-M   'P 1'
#
loop_
_entity.id
_entity.type
_entity.pdbx_description
1 polymer ?
#
loop_
_entity_poly.entity_id
_entity_poly.type
_entity_poly.pdbx_seq_one_letter_code
_entity_poly.pdbx_strand_id
1 'polypeptide(L)'
;MLKNKIIVSVFVLVLAVGILVGYKLIKKSQTQEGIKEITVEVVVGEEVKSVTFKTSKTMLGEALIEQKLIKTESSTYGRYVVGVKDLASNDGSFIEVDFEKDGTFWFIYINGTAAEVGIDDYAIKDGDVIRFELQGGNE
;
A
#
# COMPACT_ATOMS: atom_id res chain seq x y z
N MET A 1 18.24 -26.98 -34.83
CA MET A 1 17.58 -25.68 -34.53
C MET A 1 16.78 -25.68 -33.22
N LEU A 2 15.99 -26.71 -32.87
CA LEU A 2 15.22 -26.75 -31.60
C LEU A 2 16.08 -26.76 -30.33
N LYS A 3 17.21 -27.49 -30.33
CA LYS A 3 18.07 -27.69 -29.14
C LYS A 3 18.69 -26.38 -28.61
N ASN A 4 19.13 -25.49 -29.49
CA ASN A 4 19.70 -24.18 -29.12
C ASN A 4 18.61 -23.20 -28.67
N LYS A 5 17.39 -23.29 -29.23
CA LYS A 5 16.25 -22.47 -28.81
C LYS A 5 15.73 -22.90 -27.43
N ILE A 6 15.76 -24.19 -27.11
CA ILE A 6 15.41 -24.71 -25.77
C ILE A 6 16.44 -24.25 -24.73
N ILE A 7 17.74 -24.34 -25.03
CA ILE A 7 18.78 -23.90 -24.10
C ILE A 7 18.69 -22.40 -23.80
N VAL A 8 18.48 -21.57 -24.83
CA VAL A 8 18.29 -20.11 -24.64
C VAL A 8 17.02 -19.82 -23.83
N SER A 9 15.92 -20.53 -24.08
CA SER A 9 14.67 -20.36 -23.33
C SER A 9 14.82 -20.75 -21.85
N VAL A 10 15.47 -21.87 -21.56
CA VAL A 10 15.76 -22.31 -20.18
C VAL A 10 16.66 -21.31 -19.47
N PHE A 11 17.67 -20.75 -20.17
CA PHE A 11 18.57 -19.75 -19.58
C PHE A 11 17.84 -18.44 -19.22
N VAL A 12 16.93 -17.98 -20.08
CA VAL A 12 16.09 -16.80 -19.79
C VAL A 12 15.15 -17.05 -18.61
N LEU A 13 14.57 -18.25 -18.51
CA LEU A 13 13.72 -18.64 -17.38
C LEU A 13 14.51 -18.68 -16.05
N VAL A 14 15.73 -19.22 -16.06
CA VAL A 14 16.60 -19.25 -14.88
C VAL A 14 17.00 -17.84 -14.45
N LEU A 15 17.30 -16.94 -15.40
CA LEU A 15 17.57 -15.54 -15.12
C LEU A 15 16.35 -14.84 -14.51
N ALA A 16 15.15 -15.03 -15.06
CA ALA A 16 13.92 -14.45 -14.54
C ALA A 16 13.62 -14.95 -13.12
N VAL A 17 13.81 -16.24 -12.84
CA VAL A 17 13.67 -16.81 -11.49
C VAL A 17 14.73 -16.24 -10.54
N GLY A 18 15.98 -16.10 -10.99
CA GLY A 18 17.05 -15.49 -10.21
C GLY A 18 16.76 -14.03 -9.84
N ILE A 19 16.22 -13.25 -10.77
CA ILE A 19 15.76 -11.86 -10.53
C ILE A 19 14.62 -11.83 -9.52
N LEU A 20 13.60 -12.69 -9.69
CA LEU A 20 12.47 -12.79 -8.76
C LEU A 20 12.89 -13.19 -7.34
N VAL A 21 13.80 -14.17 -7.21
CA VAL A 21 14.34 -14.61 -5.92
C VAL A 21 15.23 -13.53 -5.30
N GLY A 22 16.10 -12.91 -6.10
CA GLY A 22 16.93 -11.79 -5.67
C GLY A 22 16.11 -10.62 -5.14
N TYR A 23 15.04 -10.25 -5.85
CA TYR A 23 14.08 -9.22 -5.42
C TYR A 23 13.44 -9.57 -4.07
N LYS A 24 13.00 -10.83 -3.88
CA LYS A 24 12.44 -11.29 -2.58
C LYS A 24 13.46 -11.22 -1.44
N LEU A 25 14.72 -11.58 -1.69
CA LEU A 25 15.79 -11.56 -0.68
C LEU A 25 16.18 -10.13 -0.28
N ILE A 26 16.25 -9.21 -1.25
CA ILE A 26 16.54 -7.79 -1.00
C ILE A 26 15.38 -7.15 -0.22
N LYS A 27 14.13 -7.40 -0.61
CA LYS A 27 12.92 -6.91 0.11
C LYS A 27 12.87 -7.40 1.57
N LYS A 28 13.28 -8.65 1.84
CA LYS A 28 13.37 -9.17 3.21
C LYS A 28 14.38 -8.40 4.07
N SER A 29 15.54 -8.01 3.51
CA SER A 29 16.64 -7.36 4.25
C SER A 29 16.39 -5.90 4.63
N GLN A 30 15.47 -5.20 3.95
CA GLN A 30 15.16 -3.80 4.22
C GLN A 30 14.12 -3.60 5.33
N THR A 31 13.63 -4.69 5.92
CA THR A 31 12.71 -4.65 7.05
C THR A 31 13.47 -4.21 8.31
N GLN A 32 13.19 -3.02 8.84
CA GLN A 32 13.61 -2.67 10.20
C GLN A 32 12.88 -3.58 11.19
N GLU A 33 13.62 -4.50 11.82
CA GLU A 33 13.13 -5.27 12.97
C GLU A 33 12.90 -4.31 14.14
N GLY A 34 11.67 -4.25 14.66
CA GLY A 34 11.31 -3.40 15.80
C GLY A 34 9.94 -2.73 15.68
N ILE A 35 9.54 -2.10 16.79
CA ILE A 35 8.37 -1.23 16.86
C ILE A 35 8.69 0.04 16.06
N LYS A 36 7.82 0.37 15.11
CA LYS A 36 7.87 1.57 14.27
C LYS A 36 6.74 2.50 14.67
N GLU A 37 7.00 3.78 14.80
CA GLU A 37 5.99 4.82 14.91
C GLU A 37 5.73 5.40 13.52
N ILE A 38 4.46 5.41 13.10
CA ILE A 38 4.07 6.00 11.81
C ILE A 38 2.88 6.92 11.98
N THR A 39 2.75 7.85 11.04
CA THR A 39 1.64 8.79 10.97
C THR A 39 0.80 8.51 9.74
N VAL A 40 -0.52 8.44 9.91
CA VAL A 40 -1.49 8.38 8.82
C VAL A 40 -2.19 9.72 8.72
N GLU A 41 -2.13 10.34 7.55
CA GLU A 41 -2.88 11.54 7.20
C GLU A 41 -4.07 11.17 6.32
N VAL A 42 -5.22 11.79 6.58
CA VAL A 42 -6.43 11.67 5.77
C VAL A 42 -6.79 13.05 5.27
N VAL A 43 -6.84 13.21 3.95
CA VAL A 43 -7.11 14.48 3.28
C VAL A 43 -8.43 14.37 2.51
N VAL A 44 -9.37 15.26 2.84
CA VAL A 44 -10.68 15.37 2.21
C VAL A 44 -10.92 16.83 1.89
N GLY A 45 -10.83 17.20 0.61
CA GLY A 45 -10.81 18.60 0.20
C GLY A 45 -9.62 19.34 0.81
N GLU A 46 -9.87 20.45 1.51
CA GLU A 46 -8.84 21.23 2.21
C GLU A 46 -8.55 20.72 3.63
N GLU A 47 -9.34 19.77 4.14
CA GLU A 47 -9.21 19.27 5.50
C GLU A 47 -8.16 18.17 5.59
N VAL A 48 -7.21 18.34 6.51
CA VAL A 48 -6.18 17.33 6.83
C VAL A 48 -6.35 16.91 8.28
N LYS A 49 -6.53 15.62 8.50
CA LYS A 49 -6.49 14.99 9.84
C LYS A 49 -5.38 13.95 9.89
N SER A 50 -4.85 13.72 11.08
CA SER A 50 -3.78 12.75 11.26
C SER A 50 -3.94 11.92 12.51
N VAL A 51 -3.44 10.68 12.47
CA VAL A 51 -3.28 9.81 13.62
C VAL A 51 -1.89 9.18 13.61
N THR A 52 -1.21 9.19 14.74
CA THR A 52 0.10 8.55 14.92
C THR A 52 -0.05 7.33 15.80
N PHE A 53 0.57 6.23 15.43
CA PHE A 53 0.53 4.99 16.20
C PHE A 53 1.81 4.18 16.04
N LYS A 54 2.01 3.24 16.97
CA LYS A 54 3.11 2.29 16.96
C LYS A 54 2.67 0.94 16.43
N THR A 55 3.50 0.30 15.61
CA THR A 55 3.23 -1.03 15.06
C THR A 55 4.52 -1.85 14.97
N SER A 56 4.39 -3.16 15.22
CA SER A 56 5.45 -4.13 14.95
C SER A 56 5.31 -4.78 13.58
N LYS A 57 4.24 -4.49 12.82
CA LYS A 57 4.04 -5.04 11.47
C LYS A 57 5.12 -4.58 10.52
N THR A 58 5.38 -5.43 9.53
CA THR A 58 6.32 -5.12 8.45
C THR A 58 5.63 -4.40 7.30
N MET A 59 4.43 -4.85 6.92
CA MET A 59 3.71 -4.35 5.75
C MET A 59 2.66 -3.31 6.12
N LEU A 60 2.52 -2.29 5.28
CA LEU A 60 1.59 -1.16 5.50
C LEU A 60 0.15 -1.63 5.66
N GLY A 61 -0.35 -2.46 4.75
CA GLY A 61 -1.72 -2.96 4.79
C GLY A 61 -2.05 -3.69 6.09
N GLU A 62 -1.12 -4.48 6.62
CA GLU A 62 -1.29 -5.19 7.89
C GLU A 62 -1.41 -4.22 9.07
N ALA A 63 -0.54 -3.20 9.12
CA ALA A 63 -0.59 -2.19 10.17
C ALA A 63 -1.89 -1.40 10.16
N LEU A 64 -2.34 -0.96 8.98
CA LEU A 64 -3.55 -0.17 8.83
C LEU A 64 -4.82 -0.98 9.17
N ILE A 65 -4.87 -2.26 8.82
CA ILE A 65 -5.99 -3.14 9.16
C ILE A 65 -6.03 -3.45 10.66
N GLU A 66 -4.88 -3.71 11.28
CA GLU A 66 -4.80 -3.94 12.74
C GLU A 66 -5.29 -2.72 13.53
N GLN A 67 -4.96 -1.52 13.05
CA GLN A 67 -5.46 -0.26 13.64
C GLN A 67 -6.88 0.13 13.20
N LYS A 68 -7.53 -0.67 12.34
CA LYS A 68 -8.86 -0.40 11.79
C LYS A 68 -8.94 0.98 11.11
N LEU A 69 -7.90 1.36 10.37
CA LEU A 69 -7.83 2.64 9.66
C LEU A 69 -8.33 2.55 8.21
N ILE A 70 -8.38 1.36 7.64
CA ILE A 70 -8.83 1.14 6.26
C ILE A 70 -9.82 -0.01 6.13
N LYS A 71 -10.66 0.08 5.10
CA LYS A 71 -11.41 -1.03 4.51
C LYS A 71 -10.82 -1.33 3.13
N THR A 72 -10.76 -2.60 2.79
CA THR A 72 -10.16 -3.05 1.53
C THR A 72 -11.02 -4.08 0.84
N GLU A 73 -10.96 -4.10 -0.48
CA GLU A 73 -11.51 -5.16 -1.32
C GLU A 73 -10.40 -5.85 -2.10
N SER A 74 -10.63 -7.11 -2.46
CA SER A 74 -9.68 -7.91 -3.23
C SER A 74 -9.97 -7.78 -4.73
N SER A 75 -8.92 -7.64 -5.53
CA SER A 75 -8.98 -7.72 -6.99
C SER A 75 -7.97 -8.74 -7.53
N THR A 76 -7.99 -8.97 -8.85
CA THR A 76 -6.97 -9.77 -9.54
C THR A 76 -5.57 -9.16 -9.46
N TYR A 77 -5.47 -7.85 -9.16
CA TYR A 77 -4.22 -7.11 -9.07
C TYR A 77 -3.77 -6.84 -7.62
N GLY A 78 -4.48 -7.39 -6.63
CA GLY A 78 -4.21 -7.18 -5.21
C GLY A 78 -5.35 -6.48 -4.49
N ARG A 79 -5.15 -6.17 -3.20
CA ARG A 79 -6.13 -5.44 -2.40
C ARG A 79 -6.05 -3.95 -2.66
N TYR A 80 -7.20 -3.31 -2.82
CA TYR A 80 -7.32 -1.86 -2.92
C TYR A 80 -8.14 -1.31 -1.77
N VAL A 81 -7.94 -0.03 -1.46
CA VAL A 81 -8.62 0.66 -0.35
C VAL A 81 -9.95 1.21 -0.84
N VAL A 82 -11.04 0.77 -0.20
CA VAL A 82 -12.42 1.23 -0.48
C VAL A 82 -12.97 2.12 0.61
N GLY A 83 -12.26 2.24 1.73
CA GLY A 83 -12.65 3.19 2.75
C GLY A 83 -11.49 3.51 3.69
N VAL A 84 -11.47 4.75 4.16
CA VAL A 84 -10.51 5.23 5.15
C VAL A 84 -11.31 5.72 6.35
N LYS A 85 -10.84 5.42 7.57
CA LYS A 85 -11.51 5.82 8.80
C LYS A 85 -11.71 7.33 8.80
N ASP A 86 -12.93 7.77 9.10
CA ASP A 86 -13.21 9.18 9.32
C ASP A 86 -12.55 9.61 10.64
N LEU A 87 -11.49 10.41 10.55
CA LEU A 87 -10.77 10.93 11.71
C LEU A 87 -11.42 12.20 12.29
N ALA A 88 -12.34 12.82 11.56
CA ALA A 88 -13.15 13.93 12.08
C ALA A 88 -14.32 13.41 12.91
N SER A 89 -14.83 12.21 12.61
CA SER A 89 -15.86 11.55 13.39
C SER A 89 -15.31 10.74 14.58
N ASN A 90 -16.07 10.73 15.68
CA ASN A 90 -15.76 9.93 16.87
C ASN A 90 -16.54 8.60 16.92
N ASP A 91 -17.36 8.30 15.90
CA ASP A 91 -18.21 7.10 15.87
C ASP A 91 -17.54 5.85 15.27
N GLY A 92 -16.32 6.00 14.75
CA GLY A 92 -15.58 4.91 14.11
C GLY A 92 -16.06 4.58 12.69
N SER A 93 -16.78 5.48 12.05
CA SER A 93 -17.17 5.38 10.64
C SER A 93 -15.98 5.45 9.68
N PHE A 94 -16.25 5.10 8.43
CA PHE A 94 -15.31 5.15 7.31
C PHE A 94 -15.91 5.99 6.21
N ILE A 95 -15.07 6.78 5.55
CA ILE A 95 -15.38 7.45 4.29
C ILE A 95 -15.11 6.42 3.19
N GLU A 96 -16.18 5.87 2.63
CA GLU A 96 -16.12 4.87 1.56
C GLU A 96 -16.16 5.53 0.18
N VAL A 97 -15.50 4.90 -0.78
CA VAL A 97 -15.37 5.38 -2.16
C VAL A 97 -15.82 4.31 -3.14
N ASP A 98 -16.37 4.73 -4.27
CA ASP A 98 -16.85 3.83 -5.33
C ASP A 98 -16.48 4.40 -6.70
N PHE A 99 -15.31 3.98 -7.20
CA PHE A 99 -14.77 4.46 -8.46
C PHE A 99 -15.72 4.21 -9.65
N GLU A 100 -16.43 3.09 -9.68
CA GLU A 100 -17.34 2.76 -10.79
C GLU A 100 -18.61 3.60 -10.75
N LYS A 101 -19.05 4.01 -9.56
CA LYS A 101 -20.27 4.79 -9.37
C LYS A 101 -20.07 6.29 -9.56
N ASP A 102 -19.01 6.85 -8.97
CA ASP A 102 -18.80 8.31 -8.92
C ASP A 102 -17.36 8.74 -9.20
N GLY A 103 -16.47 7.80 -9.57
CA GLY A 103 -15.09 8.10 -9.90
C GLY A 103 -14.24 8.47 -8.69
N THR A 104 -14.74 8.32 -7.45
CA THR A 104 -13.96 8.60 -6.25
C THR A 104 -13.00 7.47 -5.92
N PHE A 105 -11.83 7.81 -5.41
CA PHE A 105 -10.82 6.86 -4.96
C PHE A 105 -9.87 7.48 -3.95
N TRP A 106 -9.16 6.63 -3.20
CA TRP A 106 -8.10 7.08 -2.29
C TRP A 106 -6.73 7.00 -2.99
N PHE A 107 -6.14 8.16 -3.27
CA PHE A 107 -4.74 8.22 -3.71
C PHE A 107 -3.82 8.15 -2.49
N ILE A 108 -2.71 7.41 -2.61
CA ILE A 108 -1.79 7.16 -1.50
C ILE A 108 -0.48 7.88 -1.76
N TYR A 109 -0.01 8.63 -0.77
CA TYR A 109 1.36 9.15 -0.73
C TYR A 109 2.12 8.55 0.45
N ILE A 110 3.41 8.32 0.23
CA ILE A 110 4.35 7.84 1.22
C ILE A 110 5.46 8.88 1.33
N ASN A 111 5.61 9.47 2.50
CA ASN A 111 6.58 10.53 2.79
C ASN A 111 6.52 11.68 1.76
N GLY A 112 5.30 12.10 1.41
CA GLY A 112 5.03 13.17 0.46
C GLY A 112 5.21 12.82 -1.02
N THR A 113 5.59 11.58 -1.35
CA THR A 113 5.73 11.11 -2.74
C THR A 113 4.59 10.17 -3.09
N ALA A 114 4.10 10.20 -4.33
CA ALA A 114 3.08 9.27 -4.80
C ALA A 114 3.52 7.83 -4.59
N ALA A 115 2.65 6.99 -4.03
CA ALA A 115 2.94 5.60 -3.80
C ALA A 115 3.08 4.85 -5.14
N GLU A 116 4.23 4.21 -5.36
CA GLU A 116 4.48 3.39 -6.55
C GLU A 116 4.01 1.93 -6.38
N VAL A 117 3.67 1.54 -5.15
CA VAL A 117 3.27 0.19 -4.79
C VAL A 117 2.03 0.22 -3.89
N GLY A 118 1.24 -0.86 -3.94
CA GLY A 118 0.07 -1.01 -3.07
C GLY A 118 0.44 -1.20 -1.59
N ILE A 119 -0.57 -1.09 -0.74
CA ILE A 119 -0.45 -1.24 0.73
C ILE A 119 0.18 -2.57 1.17
N ASP A 120 0.03 -3.62 0.36
CA ASP A 120 0.57 -4.95 0.64
C ASP A 120 1.98 -5.16 0.12
N ASP A 121 2.52 -4.18 -0.60
CA ASP A 121 3.86 -4.24 -1.18
C ASP A 121 4.84 -3.24 -0.60
N TYR A 122 4.37 -2.30 0.22
CA TYR A 122 5.20 -1.35 0.95
C TYR A 122 5.60 -1.87 2.35
N ALA A 123 6.91 -1.98 2.59
CA ALA A 123 7.46 -2.28 3.91
C ALA A 123 7.66 -0.96 4.69
N ILE A 124 7.01 -0.87 5.84
CA ILE A 124 6.99 0.33 6.69
C ILE A 124 8.36 0.59 7.31
N LYS A 125 8.75 1.87 7.40
CA LYS A 125 9.91 2.36 8.14
C LYS A 125 9.48 3.21 9.32
N ASP A 126 10.32 3.27 10.35
CA ASP A 126 10.08 4.16 11.48
C ASP A 126 10.04 5.62 11.02
N GLY A 127 9.05 6.37 11.49
CA GLY A 127 8.81 7.77 11.10
C GLY A 127 8.07 7.97 9.78
N ASP A 128 7.62 6.90 9.09
CA ASP A 128 6.88 7.05 7.84
C ASP A 128 5.58 7.86 8.03
N VAL A 129 5.29 8.71 7.04
CA VAL A 129 4.03 9.44 6.90
C VAL A 129 3.28 8.89 5.69
N ILE A 130 2.09 8.36 5.94
CA ILE A 130 1.23 7.73 4.93
C ILE A 130 -0.01 8.59 4.76
N ARG A 131 -0.18 9.23 3.61
CA ARG A 131 -1.34 10.07 3.32
C ARG A 131 -2.31 9.34 2.41
N PHE A 132 -3.57 9.29 2.84
CA PHE A 132 -4.72 8.96 2.01
C PHE A 132 -5.41 10.26 1.62
N GLU A 133 -5.46 10.53 0.32
CA GLU A 133 -6.09 11.73 -0.22
C GLU A 133 -7.27 11.32 -1.09
N LEU A 134 -8.46 11.82 -0.74
CA LEU A 134 -9.67 11.56 -1.50
C LEU A 134 -9.57 12.33 -2.82
N GLN A 135 -9.70 11.59 -3.92
CA GLN A 135 -9.57 12.10 -5.28
C GLN A 135 -10.77 11.66 -6.12
N GLY A 136 -11.03 12.37 -7.21
CA GLY A 136 -12.17 12.14 -8.08
C GLY A 136 -13.49 12.69 -7.53
N GLY A 137 -14.60 12.20 -8.07
CA GLY A 137 -15.92 12.83 -7.91
C GLY A 137 -16.15 13.90 -8.97
N ASN A 138 -17.37 14.00 -9.48
CA ASN A 138 -17.75 15.09 -10.39
C ASN A 138 -17.91 16.38 -9.58
N GLU A 139 -17.22 17.45 -9.99
CA GLU A 139 -17.57 18.83 -9.60
C GLU A 139 -19.01 19.20 -10.02
#